data_AF-A0A8H5ZAE4-F1
#
_entry.id   AF-A0A8H5ZAE4-F1
#
_cell.length_a   1.000
_cell.length_b   1.000
_cell.length_c   1.000
_cell.angle_alpha   90.00
_cell.angle_beta   90.00
_cell.angle_gamma   90.00
#
_symmetry.space_group_name_H-M   'P 1'
#
loop_
_entity.id
_entity.type
_entity.pdbx_description
1 polymer ?
#
loop_
_entity_poly.entity_id
_entity_poly.type
_entity_poly.pdbx_seq_one_letter_code
_entity_poly.pdbx_strand_id
1 'polypeptide(L)'
;MLPPVDPAVLQRNPNFEILYKDLCTRKLNPNGSTRETKKQRVHDEIRRALSAARTSLLTTQILIDTLSDLPSKAADLPPELHSVIDIATAQLRGQIPSSDREILSADLEAFLTNSDIISDALSTQLSKTTTHLCKIADPLNPPSPSDLSARTNALQTEATLTLPDELQSAHLHLTHSFTLPTPLSSPPPSRSSSKRNKAR
;
A
#
# COMPACT_ATOMS: atom_id res chain seq x y z
N MET A 1 -8.84 22.95 0.55
CA MET A 1 -9.74 24.13 0.47
C MET A 1 -10.90 23.76 -0.41
N LEU A 2 -12.13 24.10 -0.02
CA LEU A 2 -13.22 24.12 -0.99
C LEU A 2 -12.91 25.25 -1.99
N PRO A 3 -13.00 25.02 -3.30
CA PRO A 3 -12.74 26.06 -4.28
C PRO A 3 -13.74 27.22 -4.09
N PRO A 4 -13.33 28.46 -4.39
CA PRO A 4 -14.22 29.61 -4.34
C PRO A 4 -15.38 29.38 -5.33
N VAL A 5 -16.61 29.54 -4.84
CA VAL A 5 -17.82 29.43 -5.65
C VAL A 5 -18.18 30.80 -6.20
N ASP A 6 -18.66 30.85 -7.44
CA ASP A 6 -19.14 32.06 -8.08
C ASP A 6 -20.26 32.73 -7.26
N PRO A 7 -20.14 34.03 -6.91
CA PRO A 7 -21.16 34.77 -6.17
C PRO A 7 -22.55 34.73 -6.83
N ALA A 8 -22.66 34.59 -8.15
CA ALA A 8 -23.96 34.46 -8.82
C ALA A 8 -24.70 33.16 -8.45
N VAL A 9 -23.95 32.07 -8.19
CA VAL A 9 -24.50 30.77 -7.76
C VAL A 9 -24.96 30.81 -6.31
N LEU A 10 -24.23 31.53 -5.45
CA LEU A 10 -24.58 31.72 -4.05
C LEU A 10 -25.87 32.56 -3.89
N GLN A 11 -26.00 33.64 -4.67
CA GLN A 11 -27.21 34.48 -4.68
C GLN A 11 -28.45 33.73 -5.20
N ARG A 12 -28.27 32.85 -6.20
CA ARG A 12 -29.36 32.05 -6.78
C ARG A 12 -29.83 30.91 -5.86
N ASN A 13 -28.98 30.46 -4.94
CA ASN A 13 -29.29 29.41 -3.97
C ASN A 13 -28.90 29.83 -2.54
N PRO A 14 -29.74 30.62 -1.85
CA PRO A 14 -29.42 31.16 -0.53
C PRO A 14 -29.18 30.06 0.53
N ASN A 15 -29.87 28.92 0.42
CA ASN A 15 -29.62 27.75 1.29
C ASN A 15 -28.23 27.16 1.10
N PHE A 16 -27.72 27.16 -0.13
CA PHE A 16 -26.36 26.71 -0.44
C PHE A 16 -25.32 27.72 0.05
N GLU A 17 -25.59 29.02 -0.02
CA GLU A 17 -24.71 30.05 0.53
C GLU A 17 -24.51 29.89 2.04
N ILE A 18 -25.59 29.65 2.79
CA ILE A 18 -25.54 29.40 4.23
C ILE A 18 -24.70 28.15 4.53
N LEU A 19 -24.94 27.06 3.79
CA LEU A 19 -24.18 25.81 3.95
C LEU A 19 -22.70 25.99 3.60
N TYR A 20 -22.39 26.67 2.49
CA TYR A 20 -21.02 26.94 2.05
C TYR A 20 -20.27 27.78 3.08
N LYS A 21 -20.93 28.81 3.65
CA LYS A 21 -20.36 29.60 4.75
C LYS A 21 -20.17 28.77 6.02
N ASP A 22 -21.15 27.96 6.44
CA ASP A 22 -21.01 27.10 7.64
C ASP A 22 -19.90 26.04 7.47
N LEU A 23 -19.77 25.47 6.27
CA LEU A 23 -18.70 24.54 5.94
C LEU A 23 -17.32 25.22 6.00
N CYS A 24 -17.15 26.38 5.37
CA CYS A 24 -15.88 27.10 5.32
C CYS A 24 -15.48 27.76 6.65
N THR A 25 -16.45 28.12 7.51
CA THR A 25 -16.17 28.87 8.76
C THR A 25 -16.17 27.97 9.99
N ARG A 26 -17.03 26.96 10.05
CA ARG A 26 -17.29 26.22 11.29
C ARG A 26 -16.94 24.74 11.20
N LYS A 27 -17.13 24.10 10.04
CA LYS A 27 -16.98 22.65 9.92
C LYS A 27 -15.66 22.19 9.32
N LEU A 28 -15.01 22.96 8.44
CA LEU A 28 -13.79 22.55 7.76
C LEU A 28 -12.62 23.51 8.04
N ASN A 29 -11.42 22.94 8.06
CA ASN A 29 -10.16 23.67 8.07
C ASN A 29 -9.75 24.01 6.62
N PRO A 30 -8.77 24.93 6.45
CA PRO A 30 -8.28 25.29 5.12
C PRO A 30 -7.80 24.10 4.28
N ASN A 31 -7.19 23.11 4.92
CA ASN A 31 -6.74 21.86 4.29
C ASN A 31 -7.87 20.83 4.01
N GLY A 32 -9.14 21.16 4.28
CA GLY A 32 -10.29 20.27 4.05
C GLY A 32 -10.58 19.26 5.16
N SER A 33 -9.78 19.22 6.23
CA SER A 33 -10.07 18.42 7.43
C SER A 33 -11.24 19.00 8.24
N THR A 34 -11.94 18.19 9.03
CA THR A 34 -13.07 18.66 9.84
C THR A 34 -12.58 19.34 11.13
N ARG A 35 -13.22 20.44 11.53
CA ARG A 35 -12.99 21.17 12.79
C ARG A 35 -13.56 20.50 14.03
N GLU A 36 -14.35 19.43 13.86
CA GLU A 36 -14.97 18.65 14.92
C GLU A 36 -13.93 17.78 15.63
N THR A 37 -13.13 18.40 16.48
CA THR A 37 -12.00 17.78 17.17
C THR A 37 -12.39 16.55 17.98
N LYS A 38 -13.59 16.52 18.58
CA LYS A 38 -14.11 15.35 19.31
C LYS A 38 -14.33 14.16 18.38
N LYS A 39 -15.02 14.37 17.25
CA LYS A 39 -15.26 13.31 16.25
C LYS A 39 -13.95 12.84 15.61
N GLN A 40 -13.02 13.76 15.35
CA GLN A 40 -11.69 13.43 14.83
C GLN A 40 -10.90 12.56 15.82
N ARG A 41 -10.90 12.90 17.13
CA ARG A 41 -10.25 12.09 18.17
C ARG A 41 -10.81 10.67 18.23
N VAL A 42 -12.14 10.52 18.19
CA VAL A 42 -12.78 9.20 18.16
C VAL A 42 -12.36 8.41 16.92
N HIS A 43 -12.33 9.03 15.73
CA HIS A 43 -11.84 8.36 14.52
C HIS A 43 -10.37 7.95 14.62
N ASP A 44 -9.51 8.81 15.19
CA ASP A 44 -8.09 8.50 15.34
C ASP A 44 -7.87 7.39 16.37
N GLU A 45 -8.65 7.35 17.44
CA GLU A 45 -8.65 6.27 18.42
C GLU A 45 -9.10 4.94 17.79
N ILE A 46 -10.20 4.95 17.04
CA ILE A 46 -10.67 3.77 16.30
C ILE A 46 -9.59 3.28 15.31
N ARG A 47 -8.95 4.19 14.57
CA ARG A 47 -7.86 3.82 13.64
C ARG A 47 -6.67 3.19 14.38
N ARG A 48 -6.29 3.74 15.52
CA ARG A 48 -5.21 3.17 16.36
C ARG A 48 -5.59 1.79 16.87
N ALA A 49 -6.80 1.63 17.41
CA ALA A 49 -7.30 0.36 17.90
C ALA A 49 -7.36 -0.70 16.79
N LEU A 50 -7.87 -0.32 15.61
CA LEU A 50 -7.89 -1.18 14.43
C LEU A 50 -6.49 -1.58 13.99
N SER A 51 -5.55 -0.63 13.94
CA SER A 51 -4.16 -0.93 13.58
C SER A 51 -3.52 -1.91 14.57
N ALA A 52 -3.70 -1.69 15.87
CA ALA A 52 -3.18 -2.56 16.91
C ALA A 52 -3.78 -3.97 16.83
N ALA A 53 -5.10 -4.07 16.68
CA ALA A 53 -5.79 -5.35 16.52
C ALA A 53 -5.33 -6.10 15.27
N ARG A 54 -5.16 -5.39 14.14
CA ARG A 54 -4.68 -5.97 12.89
C ARG A 54 -3.23 -6.45 13.00
N THR A 55 -2.36 -5.66 13.61
CA THR A 55 -0.97 -6.07 13.87
C THR A 55 -0.95 -7.31 14.74
N SER A 56 -1.68 -7.32 15.86
CA SER A 56 -1.76 -8.50 16.74
C SER A 56 -2.25 -9.74 16.00
N LEU A 57 -3.34 -9.62 15.24
CA LEU A 57 -3.90 -10.73 14.47
C LEU A 57 -2.90 -11.29 13.46
N LEU A 58 -2.29 -10.41 12.65
CA LEU A 58 -1.34 -10.82 11.63
C LEU A 58 -0.08 -11.43 12.24
N THR A 59 0.44 -10.87 13.34
CA THR A 59 1.57 -11.45 14.06
C THR A 59 1.25 -12.86 14.54
N THR A 60 0.10 -13.07 15.17
CA THR A 60 -0.32 -14.40 15.62
C THR A 60 -0.49 -15.37 14.46
N GLN A 61 -1.12 -14.94 13.36
CA GLN A 61 -1.29 -15.78 12.17
C GLN A 61 0.04 -16.18 11.55
N ILE A 62 0.96 -15.23 11.35
CA ILE A 62 2.29 -15.50 10.80
C ILE A 62 3.03 -16.52 11.67
N LEU A 63 2.96 -16.38 13.00
CA LEU A 63 3.61 -17.32 13.92
C LEU A 63 2.99 -18.73 13.81
N ILE A 64 1.66 -18.84 13.81
CA ILE A 64 0.96 -20.13 13.69
C ILE A 64 1.22 -20.79 12.33
N ASP A 65 1.19 -20.02 11.25
CA ASP A 65 1.45 -20.54 9.91
C ASP A 65 2.91 -20.98 9.76
N THR A 66 3.86 -20.19 10.27
CA THR A 66 5.27 -20.57 10.27
C THR A 66 5.52 -21.80 11.15
N LEU A 67 4.85 -21.90 12.30
CA LEU A 67 4.94 -23.07 13.18
C LEU A 67 4.38 -24.33 12.51
N SER A 68 3.26 -24.20 11.78
CA SER A 68 2.66 -25.29 11.00
C SER A 68 3.55 -25.80 9.89
N ASP A 69 4.31 -24.91 9.24
CA ASP A 69 5.22 -25.28 8.15
C ASP A 69 6.59 -25.73 8.67
N LEU A 70 6.93 -25.44 9.94
CA LEU A 70 8.24 -25.66 10.52
C LEU A 70 8.75 -27.10 10.38
N PRO A 71 7.95 -28.15 10.69
CA PRO A 71 8.38 -29.54 10.53
C PRO A 71 8.79 -29.91 9.09
N SER A 72 8.25 -29.21 8.09
CA SER A 72 8.54 -29.46 6.67
C SER A 72 9.74 -28.65 6.13
N LYS A 73 10.12 -27.56 6.82
CA LYS A 73 11.13 -26.59 6.34
C LYS A 73 12.42 -26.61 7.15
N ALA A 74 12.37 -27.04 8.42
CA ALA A 74 13.52 -27.10 9.30
C ALA A 74 14.11 -28.52 9.31
N ALA A 75 15.19 -28.74 8.53
CA ALA A 75 15.89 -30.02 8.50
C ALA A 75 16.64 -30.34 9.80
N ASP A 76 16.96 -29.31 10.59
CA ASP A 76 17.73 -29.42 11.84
C ASP A 76 16.83 -29.70 13.07
N LEU A 77 15.51 -29.77 12.87
CA LEU A 77 14.56 -29.99 13.94
C LEU A 77 14.45 -31.50 14.26
N PRO A 78 14.55 -31.91 15.55
CA PRO A 78 14.35 -33.30 15.93
C PRO A 78 12.97 -33.82 15.52
N PRO A 79 12.88 -35.04 14.92
CA PRO A 79 11.61 -35.61 14.47
C PRO A 79 10.56 -35.75 15.58
N GLU A 80 11.00 -35.98 16.82
CA GLU A 80 10.14 -36.10 17.99
C GLU A 80 9.36 -34.80 18.30
N LEU A 81 9.88 -33.64 17.88
CA LEU A 81 9.20 -32.35 18.07
C LEU A 81 8.14 -32.08 17.00
N HIS A 82 8.14 -32.81 15.88
CA HIS A 82 7.23 -32.55 14.77
C HIS A 82 5.77 -32.81 15.19
N SER A 83 5.51 -33.96 15.83
CA SER A 83 4.18 -34.31 16.33
C SER A 83 3.68 -33.32 17.38
N VAL A 84 4.56 -32.91 18.29
CA VAL A 84 4.27 -31.96 19.36
C VAL A 84 3.93 -30.57 18.80
N ILE A 85 4.65 -30.13 17.77
CA ILE A 85 4.38 -28.88 17.04
C ILE A 85 3.05 -28.96 16.30
N ASP A 86 2.74 -30.09 15.65
CA ASP A 86 1.48 -30.28 14.94
C ASP A 86 0.28 -30.22 15.89
N ILE A 87 0.39 -30.89 17.05
CA ILE A 87 -0.64 -30.87 18.11
C ILE A 87 -0.83 -29.45 18.65
N ALA A 88 0.26 -28.75 18.98
CA ALA A 88 0.20 -27.37 19.47
C ALA A 88 -0.43 -26.44 18.42
N THR A 89 -0.06 -26.59 17.14
CA THR A 89 -0.61 -25.81 16.03
C THR A 89 -2.10 -26.08 15.83
N ALA A 90 -2.52 -27.35 15.87
CA ALA A 90 -3.93 -27.72 15.76
C ALA A 90 -4.76 -27.15 16.93
N GLN A 91 -4.20 -27.13 18.14
CA GLN A 91 -4.83 -26.49 19.29
C GLN A 91 -4.97 -24.98 19.10
N LEU A 92 -3.92 -24.30 18.64
CA LEU A 92 -3.91 -22.85 18.38
C LEU A 92 -4.88 -22.44 17.26
N ARG A 93 -5.06 -23.31 16.25
CA ARG A 93 -6.07 -23.12 15.19
C ARG A 93 -7.50 -23.44 15.64
N GLY A 94 -7.69 -23.91 16.87
CA GLY A 94 -9.00 -24.28 17.41
C GLY A 94 -9.57 -25.56 16.80
N GLN A 95 -8.73 -26.43 16.24
CA GLN A 95 -9.14 -27.71 15.65
C GLN A 95 -9.34 -28.80 16.70
N ILE A 96 -8.81 -28.59 17.91
CA ILE A 96 -8.90 -29.53 19.02
C ILE A 96 -10.03 -29.08 19.97
N PRO A 97 -11.06 -29.92 20.21
CA PRO A 97 -12.13 -29.60 21.13
C PRO A 97 -11.61 -29.50 22.57
N SER A 98 -12.30 -28.72 23.41
CA SER A 98 -11.88 -28.46 24.79
C SER A 98 -11.78 -29.72 25.65
N SER A 99 -12.57 -30.75 25.34
CA SER A 99 -12.55 -32.05 26.04
C SER A 99 -11.23 -32.80 25.88
N ASP A 100 -10.55 -32.63 24.76
CA ASP A 100 -9.34 -33.39 24.44
C ASP A 100 -8.06 -32.67 24.91
N ARG A 101 -8.19 -31.44 25.43
CA ARG A 101 -7.05 -30.62 25.88
C ARG A 101 -6.34 -31.21 27.09
N GLU A 102 -7.06 -31.88 27.97
CA GLU A 102 -6.48 -32.52 29.16
C GLU A 102 -5.66 -33.76 28.78
N ILE A 103 -6.06 -34.47 27.73
CA ILE A 103 -5.35 -35.64 27.23
C ILE A 103 -4.01 -35.23 26.58
N LEU A 104 -3.99 -34.08 25.92
CA LEU A 104 -2.84 -33.56 25.17
C LEU A 104 -1.93 -32.66 26.03
N SER A 105 -2.17 -32.56 27.35
CA SER A 105 -1.40 -31.67 28.22
C SER A 105 0.09 -32.05 28.27
N ALA A 106 0.39 -33.35 28.22
CA ALA A 106 1.77 -33.85 28.22
C ALA A 106 2.55 -33.44 26.96
N ASP A 107 1.90 -33.49 25.79
CA ASP A 107 2.51 -33.03 24.53
C ASP A 107 2.76 -31.52 24.56
N LEU A 108 1.84 -30.75 25.14
CA LEU A 108 2.01 -29.30 25.32
C LEU A 108 3.14 -28.97 26.31
N GLU A 109 3.31 -29.75 27.38
CA GLU A 109 4.45 -29.61 28.28
C GLU A 109 5.77 -29.93 27.57
N ALA A 110 5.79 -30.95 26.70
CA ALA A 110 6.95 -31.27 25.87
C ALA A 110 7.26 -30.13 24.87
N PHE A 111 6.23 -29.50 24.30
CA PHE A 111 6.38 -28.31 23.44
C PHE A 111 7.04 -27.17 24.21
N LEU A 112 6.53 -26.86 25.41
CA LEU A 112 7.02 -25.77 26.25
C LEU A 112 8.44 -26.04 26.77
N THR A 113 8.75 -27.30 27.10
CA THR A 113 10.09 -27.70 27.57
C THR A 113 11.14 -27.50 26.48
N ASN A 114 10.75 -27.65 25.21
CA ASN A 114 11.64 -27.47 24.05
C ASN A 114 11.41 -26.13 23.33
N SER A 115 10.77 -25.16 23.98
CA SER A 115 10.40 -23.89 23.34
C SER A 115 11.59 -23.13 22.78
N ASP A 116 12.76 -23.23 23.40
CA ASP A 116 13.97 -22.53 22.97
C ASP A 116 14.41 -23.02 21.60
N ILE A 117 14.50 -24.34 21.39
CA ILE A 117 14.87 -24.97 20.12
C ILE A 117 13.84 -24.61 19.03
N ILE A 118 12.56 -24.69 19.37
CA ILE A 118 11.46 -24.36 18.45
C ILE A 118 11.52 -22.88 18.06
N SER A 119 11.79 -21.99 19.02
CA SER A 119 11.87 -20.55 18.79
C SER A 119 13.06 -20.16 17.94
N ASP A 120 14.20 -20.82 18.10
CA ASP A 120 15.39 -20.59 17.27
C ASP A 120 15.18 -21.07 15.83
N ALA A 121 14.58 -22.26 15.67
CA ALA A 121 14.18 -22.77 14.36
C ALA A 121 13.16 -21.84 13.68
N LEU A 122 12.15 -21.36 14.43
CA LEU A 122 11.15 -20.41 13.95
C LEU A 122 11.79 -19.08 13.52
N SER A 123 12.70 -18.54 14.34
CA SER A 123 13.41 -17.29 14.06
C SER A 123 14.29 -17.41 12.81
N THR A 124 14.96 -18.55 12.65
CA THR A 124 15.74 -18.88 11.45
C THR A 124 14.84 -18.94 10.23
N GLN A 125 13.67 -19.58 10.33
CA GLN A 125 12.73 -19.69 9.22
C GLN A 125 12.13 -18.33 8.84
N LEU A 126 11.72 -17.50 9.81
CA LEU A 126 11.25 -16.14 9.57
C LEU A 126 12.32 -15.27 8.93
N SER A 127 13.59 -15.42 9.33
CA SER A 127 14.73 -14.71 8.73
C SER A 127 14.95 -15.11 7.27
N LYS A 128 14.82 -16.41 6.95
CA LYS A 128 14.85 -16.92 5.57
C LYS A 128 13.70 -16.34 4.74
N THR A 129 12.47 -16.40 5.25
CA THR A 129 11.29 -15.82 4.58
C THR A 129 11.47 -14.32 4.33
N THR A 130 11.97 -13.58 5.31
CA THR A 130 12.26 -12.15 5.18
C THR A 130 13.30 -11.90 4.09
N THR A 131 14.36 -12.71 4.04
CA THR A 131 15.38 -12.63 2.98
C THR A 131 14.78 -12.90 1.59
N HIS A 132 13.87 -13.86 1.48
CA HIS A 132 13.15 -14.13 0.24
C HIS A 132 12.25 -12.95 -0.16
N LEU A 133 11.53 -12.35 0.79
CA LEU A 133 10.72 -11.16 0.54
C LEU A 133 11.57 -9.96 0.09
N CYS A 134 12.75 -9.75 0.68
CA CYS A 134 13.69 -8.73 0.20
C CYS A 134 14.10 -8.99 -1.26
N LYS A 135 14.46 -10.23 -1.61
CA LYS A 135 14.80 -10.59 -3.00
C LYS A 135 13.63 -10.44 -3.97
N ILE A 136 12.40 -10.68 -3.52
CA ILE A 136 11.19 -10.49 -4.34
C ILE A 136 10.90 -9.00 -4.56
N ALA A 137 11.11 -8.17 -3.53
CA ALA A 137 10.88 -6.73 -3.59
C ALA A 137 11.85 -6.04 -4.56
N ASP A 138 13.10 -6.49 -4.62
CA ASP A 138 14.05 -6.06 -5.64
C ASP A 138 15.07 -7.19 -5.94
N PRO A 139 14.99 -7.82 -7.11
CA PRO A 139 15.88 -8.93 -7.45
C PRO A 139 17.31 -8.47 -7.76
N LEU A 140 17.51 -7.20 -8.12
CA LEU A 140 18.83 -6.66 -8.50
C LEU A 140 19.57 -6.06 -7.30
N ASN A 141 18.85 -5.36 -6.42
CA ASN A 141 19.40 -4.77 -5.21
C ASN A 141 18.48 -5.02 -4.01
N PRO A 142 18.56 -6.20 -3.38
CA PRO A 142 17.67 -6.56 -2.28
C PRO A 142 17.78 -5.55 -1.12
N PRO A 143 16.66 -4.95 -0.68
CA PRO A 143 16.66 -4.03 0.45
C PRO A 143 16.98 -4.74 1.77
N SER A 144 17.42 -3.97 2.77
CA SER A 144 17.53 -4.49 4.13
C SER A 144 16.12 -4.83 4.69
N PRO A 145 16.01 -5.76 5.65
CA PRO A 145 14.72 -6.09 6.29
C PRO A 145 13.97 -4.88 6.84
N SER A 146 14.71 -3.91 7.39
CA SER A 146 14.16 -2.68 7.97
C SER A 146 13.57 -1.75 6.90
N ASP A 147 14.18 -1.72 5.71
CA ASP A 147 13.78 -0.86 4.59
C ASP A 147 12.69 -1.50 3.71
N LEU A 148 12.37 -2.77 3.95
CA LEU A 148 11.39 -3.52 3.17
C LEU A 148 10.03 -2.81 3.13
N SER A 149 9.54 -2.33 4.28
CA SER A 149 8.26 -1.62 4.37
C SER A 149 8.23 -0.34 3.52
N ALA A 150 9.30 0.44 3.56
CA ALA A 150 9.44 1.66 2.76
C ALA A 150 9.47 1.32 1.26
N ARG A 151 10.19 0.27 0.87
CA ARG A 151 10.26 -0.20 -0.52
C ARG A 151 8.91 -0.71 -1.01
N THR A 152 8.18 -1.48 -0.20
CA THR A 152 6.82 -1.94 -0.54
C THR A 152 5.86 -0.77 -0.74
N ASN A 153 5.92 0.25 0.12
CA ASN A 153 5.10 1.46 -0.05
C ASN A 153 5.45 2.23 -1.32
N ALA A 154 6.75 2.33 -1.66
CA ALA A 154 7.20 2.95 -2.90
C ALA A 154 6.67 2.19 -4.12
N LEU A 155 6.82 0.86 -4.15
CA LEU A 155 6.29 0.00 -5.22
C LEU A 155 4.77 0.11 -5.34
N GLN A 156 4.05 0.14 -4.23
CA GLN A 156 2.61 0.32 -4.24
C GLN A 156 2.20 1.68 -4.81
N THR A 157 2.90 2.75 -4.41
CA THR A 157 2.67 4.11 -4.91
C THR A 157 2.96 4.19 -6.40
N GLU A 158 4.06 3.57 -6.84
CA GLU A 158 4.47 3.53 -8.24
C GLU A 158 3.43 2.82 -9.12
N ALA A 159 3.01 1.63 -8.68
CA ALA A 159 2.04 0.82 -9.42
C ALA A 159 0.62 1.41 -9.45
N THR A 160 0.20 2.12 -8.39
CA THR A 160 -1.20 2.58 -8.25
C THR A 160 -1.43 4.04 -8.60
N LEU A 161 -0.41 4.90 -8.53
CA LEU A 161 -0.56 6.33 -8.77
C LEU A 161 0.32 6.80 -9.93
N THR A 162 1.64 6.61 -9.85
CA THR A 162 2.55 7.25 -10.82
C THR A 162 2.45 6.62 -12.19
N LEU A 163 2.43 5.29 -12.28
CA LEU A 163 2.37 4.60 -13.57
C LEU A 163 1.05 4.88 -14.33
N PRO A 164 -0.13 4.84 -13.69
CA PRO A 164 -1.38 5.26 -14.34
C PRO A 164 -1.37 6.72 -14.81
N ASP A 165 -0.87 7.65 -13.99
CA ASP A 165 -0.81 9.08 -14.34
C ASP A 165 0.17 9.33 -15.49
N GLU A 166 1.34 8.68 -15.48
CA GLU A 166 2.32 8.74 -16.57
C GLU A 166 1.74 8.17 -17.86
N LEU A 167 1.06 7.03 -17.79
CA LEU A 167 0.41 6.43 -18.95
C LEU A 167 -0.71 7.34 -19.49
N GLN A 168 -1.52 7.93 -18.62
CA GLN A 168 -2.56 8.87 -19.02
C GLN A 168 -1.96 10.14 -19.65
N SER A 169 -0.88 10.69 -19.10
CA SER A 169 -0.20 11.86 -19.67
C SER A 169 0.47 11.56 -21.02
N ALA A 170 1.12 10.39 -21.15
CA ALA A 170 1.69 9.92 -22.41
C ALA A 170 0.61 9.69 -23.47
N HIS A 171 -0.53 9.11 -23.07
CA HIS A 171 -1.69 8.93 -23.94
C HIS A 171 -2.23 10.28 -24.42
N LEU A 172 -2.41 11.24 -23.52
CA LEU A 172 -2.83 12.60 -23.88
C LEU A 172 -1.82 13.25 -24.84
N HIS A 173 -0.52 13.17 -24.56
CA HIS A 173 0.53 13.70 -25.43
C HIS A 173 0.47 13.09 -26.84
N LEU A 174 0.30 11.76 -26.95
CA LEU A 174 0.14 11.08 -28.22
C LEU A 174 -1.11 11.56 -28.95
N THR A 175 -2.28 11.58 -28.30
CA THR A 175 -3.52 12.06 -28.93
C THR A 175 -3.39 13.50 -29.42
N HIS A 176 -2.79 14.39 -28.63
CA HIS A 176 -2.55 15.78 -29.01
C HIS A 176 -1.59 15.91 -30.20
N SER A 177 -0.54 15.08 -30.25
CA SER A 177 0.40 15.05 -31.37
C SER A 177 -0.23 14.57 -32.69
N PHE A 178 -1.24 13.69 -32.64
CA PHE A 178 -1.99 13.25 -33.82
C PHE A 178 -3.11 14.21 -34.25
N THR A 179 -3.63 15.04 -33.34
CA THR A 179 -4.71 16.01 -33.65
C THR A 179 -4.25 17.36 -34.20
N LEU A 180 -2.95 17.65 -34.26
CA LEU A 180 -2.46 18.84 -34.97
C LEU A 180 -2.46 18.57 -36.48
N PRO A 181 -3.29 19.27 -37.29
CA PRO A 181 -3.16 19.19 -38.73
C PRO A 181 -1.83 19.83 -39.10
N THR A 182 -0.97 19.06 -39.76
CA THR A 182 0.19 19.58 -40.48
C THR A 182 -0.26 20.79 -41.31
N PRO A 183 0.26 22.01 -41.08
CA PRO A 183 -0.07 23.11 -41.96
C PRO A 183 0.55 22.81 -43.34
N LEU A 184 -0.32 22.48 -44.29
CA LEU A 184 0.01 22.45 -45.71
C LEU A 184 0.46 23.86 -46.15
N SER A 185 1.62 23.88 -46.80
CA SER A 185 2.00 24.80 -47.89
C SER A 185 2.33 26.26 -47.56
N SER A 186 3.55 26.65 -47.93
CA SER A 186 3.76 27.91 -48.66
C SER A 186 4.73 27.68 -49.82
N PRO A 187 4.37 28.02 -51.08
CA PRO A 187 5.23 27.86 -52.25
C PRO A 187 6.29 28.98 -52.32
N PRO A 188 7.40 28.80 -53.07
CA PRO A 188 8.46 29.79 -53.16
C PRO A 188 8.02 31.01 -54.01
N PRO A 189 8.53 32.22 -53.71
CA PRO A 189 8.13 33.43 -54.42
C PRO A 189 8.68 33.46 -55.85
N SER A 190 7.76 33.77 -56.78
CA SER A 190 7.98 33.99 -58.20
C SER A 190 8.96 35.15 -58.46
N ARG A 191 10.05 34.89 -59.19
CA ARG A 191 10.92 35.92 -59.78
C ARG A 191 10.15 36.71 -60.84
N SER A 192 9.74 37.94 -60.53
CA SER A 192 9.30 38.91 -61.55
C SER A 192 10.53 39.59 -62.18
N SER A 193 10.71 39.35 -63.47
CA SER A 193 11.57 40.10 -64.37
C SER A 193 11.01 41.52 -64.59
N SER A 194 11.80 42.56 -64.33
CA SER A 194 11.55 43.88 -64.94
C SER A 194 12.87 44.53 -65.36
N LYS A 195 12.83 45.04 -66.59
CA LYS A 195 13.93 45.50 -67.43
C LYS A 195 14.43 46.90 -67.05
N ARG A 196 15.72 47.11 -67.33
CA ARG A 196 16.39 48.32 -67.88
C ARG A 196 15.92 49.70 -67.41
N ASN A 197 16.86 50.49 -66.90
CA ASN A 197 17.22 51.74 -67.57
C ASN A 197 18.64 52.24 -67.24
N LYS A 198 19.13 53.08 -68.15
CA LYS A 198 20.51 53.32 -68.59
C LYS A 198 20.96 54.73 -68.21
N ALA A 199 22.18 54.89 -67.68
CA ALA A 199 23.06 56.07 -67.73
C ALA A 199 24.40 55.60 -67.12
N ARG A 200 25.56 55.69 -67.77
CA ARG A 200 26.14 56.80 -68.54
C ARG A 200 27.16 56.23 -69.54
#